data_AF-F3GRN5-F1
#
_entry.id   AF-F3GRN5-F1
#
_cell.length_a   1.000
_cell.length_b   1.000
_cell.length_c   1.000
_cell.angle_alpha   90.00
_cell.angle_beta   90.00
_cell.angle_gamma   90.00
#
_symmetry.space_group_name_H-M   'P 1'
#
loop_
_entity.id
_entity.type
_entity.pdbx_description
1 polymer ?
#
loop_
_entity_poly.entity_id
_entity_poly.type
_entity_poly.pdbx_seq_one_letter_code
_entity_poly.pdbx_strand_id
1 'polypeptide(L)' 'VGMVFQHFNLWAHMTVLENITMAPRRVLGVPKAEAEARA' A
#
# COMPACT_ATOMS: atom_id res chain seq x y z
N VAL A 1 -8.70 -10.73 4.91
CA VAL A 1 -8.56 -10.39 6.35
C VAL A 1 -7.35 -9.48 6.48
N GLY A 2 -7.51 -8.30 7.07
CA GLY A 2 -6.41 -7.35 7.31
C GLY A 2 -5.86 -7.49 8.73
N MET A 3 -4.57 -7.24 8.92
CA MET A 3 -3.90 -7.25 10.23
C MET A 3 -3.33 -5.86 10.52
N VAL A 4 -3.47 -5.40 11.75
CA VAL A 4 -2.89 -4.14 12.24
C VAL A 4 -1.97 -4.46 13.40
N PHE A 5 -0.80 -3.82 13.42
CA PHE A 5 0.23 -4.02 14.43
C PHE A 5 0.22 -2.86 15.43
N GLN A 6 0.57 -3.14 16.69
CA GLN A 6 0.66 -2.10 17.73
C GLN A 6 1.76 -1.06 17.43
N HIS A 7 2.85 -1.51 16.81
CA HIS A 7 3.89 -0.64 16.25
C HIS A 7 3.75 -0.64 14.73
N PHE A 8 3.99 0.50 14.08
CA PHE A 8 3.85 0.62 12.64
C PHE A 8 4.81 -0.34 11.91
N ASN A 9 4.25 -1.12 10.98
CA ASN A 9 5.01 -2.00 10.10
C ASN A 9 4.97 -1.47 8.66
N LEU A 10 5.48 -0.25 8.48
CA LEU A 10 5.54 0.46 7.20
C LEU A 10 6.91 0.28 6.53
N TRP A 11 6.97 0.40 5.22
CA TRP A 11 8.21 0.47 4.47
C TRP A 11 8.80 1.87 4.59
N ALA A 12 9.88 1.99 5.38
CA ALA A 12 10.52 3.28 5.69
C ALA A 12 11.15 4.00 4.50
N HIS A 13 11.46 3.28 3.41
CA HIS A 13 12.02 3.84 2.18
C HIS A 13 10.94 4.22 1.15
N MET A 14 9.66 4.10 1.50
CA MET A 14 8.53 4.44 0.65
C MET A 14 7.79 5.65 1.24
N THR A 15 7.20 6.46 0.36
CA THR A 15 6.24 7.49 0.75
C THR A 15 4.96 6.87 1.32
N VAL A 16 4.11 7.69 1.94
CA VAL A 16 2.81 7.23 2.47
C VAL A 16 1.93 6.66 1.35
N LEU A 17 1.85 7.35 0.21
CA LEU A 17 1.09 6.90 -0.96
C LEU A 17 1.59 5.56 -1.49
N GLU A 18 2.91 5.38 -1.54
CA GLU A 18 3.51 4.11 -1.95
C GLU A 18 3.23 2.98 -0.96
N ASN A 19 3.27 3.23 0.35
CA ASN A 19 2.93 2.25 1.37
C ASN A 19 1.48 1.76 1.21
N ILE A 20 0.54 2.68 0.98
CA ILE A 20 -0.90 2.36 0.85
C ILE A 20 -1.18 1.63 -0.48
N THR A 21 -0.55 2.05 -1.58
CA THR A 21 -0.79 1.48 -2.92
C THR A 21 0.03 0.23 -3.23
N MET A 22 1.04 -0.12 -2.43
CA MET A 22 1.91 -1.28 -2.65
C MET A 22 1.11 -2.59 -2.73
N ALA A 23 0.18 -2.82 -1.81
CA ALA A 23 -0.56 -4.09 -1.73
C ALA A 23 -1.51 -4.26 -2.94
N PRO A 24 -2.38 -3.29 -3.30
CA PRO A 24 -3.20 -3.36 -4.50
C PRO A 24 -2.39 -3.60 -5.78
N ARG A 25 -1.24 -2.94 -5.92
CA ARG A 25 -0.41 -3.04 -7.14
C ARG A 25 0.32 -4.38 -7.25
N ARG A 26 0.95 -4.85 -6.17
CA ARG A 26 1.81 -6.04 -6.19
C ARG A 26 1.05 -7.34 -5.97
N VAL A 27 -0.01 -7.33 -5.15
CA VAL A 27 -0.76 -8.54 -4.78
C VAL A 27 -1.99 -8.72 -5.67
N LEU A 28 -2.70 -7.63 -5.95
CA LEU A 28 -3.95 -7.68 -6.73
C LEU A 28 -3.77 -7.28 -8.21
N GLY A 29 -2.56 -6.86 -8.60
CA GLY A 29 -2.24 -6.49 -9.99
C GLY A 29 -2.91 -5.20 -10.48
N VAL A 30 -3.39 -4.34 -9.57
CA VAL A 30 -4.06 -3.09 -9.93
C VAL A 30 -3.06 -2.13 -10.60
N PRO A 31 -3.39 -1.51 -11.75
CA PRO A 31 -2.54 -0.51 -12.38
C PRO A 31 -2.21 0.66 -11.45
N LYS A 32 -1.00 1.22 -11.59
CA LYS A 32 -0.50 2.31 -10.71
C LYS A 32 -1.49 3.48 -10.60
N ALA A 33 -1.95 4.00 -11.73
CA ALA A 33 -2.86 5.15 -11.77
C ALA A 33 -4.19 4.87 -11.06
N GLU A 34 -4.71 3.65 -11.20
CA GLU A 34 -5.96 3.25 -10.54
C GLU A 34 -5.77 3.06 -9.04
N ALA A 35 -4.64 2.48 -8.62
CA ALA A 35 -4.31 2.33 -7.20
C ALA A 35 -4.12 3.69 -6.51
N GLU A 36 -3.45 4.64 -7.17
CA GLU A 36 -3.24 6.00 -6.64
C GLU A 36 -4.53 6.81 -6.55
N ALA A 37 -5.46 6.63 -7.49
CA ALA A 37 -6.77 7.31 -7.45
C ALA A 37 -7.70 6.80 -6.33
N ARG A 38 -7.44 5.60 -5.80
CA ARG A 38 -8.25 4.96 -4.74
C ARG A 38 -7.64 5.10 -3.34
N ALA A 39 -6.40 5.59 -3.24
CA ALA A 39 -5.67 5.77 -1.98
C ALA A 39 -6.07 7.07 -1.28
#